data_AF-Q22VY6-F1
#
_entry.id   AF-Q22VY6-F1
#
_cell.length_a   1.000
_cell.length_b   1.000
_cell.length_c   1.000
_cell.angle_alpha   90.00
_cell.angle_beta   90.00
_cell.angle_gamma   90.00
#
_symmetry.space_group_name_H-M   'P 1'
#
loop_
_entity.id
_entity.type
_entity.pdbx_description
1 polymer ?
#
loop_
_entity_poly.entity_id
_entity_poly.type
_entity_poly.pdbx_seq_one_letter_code
_entity_poly.pdbx_strand_id
1 'polypeptide(L)'
;MCKHILNVQVAIRAPCCKKWFDCAECHNETQDHELKKALEMVFACKVCKKVFRKDLKDFDECDEYCPHCDNKYILDAVTKEDKDS
;
A
#
# COMPACT_ATOMS: atom_id res chain seq x y z
N MET A 1 1.10 -11.34 -2.26
CA MET A 1 -0.08 -11.34 -1.38
C MET A 1 0.47 -11.23 0.02
N CYS A 2 0.05 -10.19 0.75
CA CYS A 2 0.64 -9.87 2.04
C CYS A 2 0.32 -10.96 3.06
N LYS A 3 1.27 -11.25 3.95
CA LYS A 3 1.04 -12.16 5.08
C LYS A 3 0.41 -11.44 6.29
N HIS A 4 0.52 -10.11 6.33
CA HIS A 4 0.10 -9.25 7.44
C HIS A 4 -1.31 -8.66 7.22
N ILE A 5 -1.55 -8.09 6.04
CA ILE A 5 -2.84 -7.45 5.68
C ILE A 5 -3.51 -8.29 4.59
N LEU A 6 -4.53 -9.06 4.94
CA LEU A 6 -5.16 -10.04 4.05
C LEU A 6 -5.96 -9.39 2.91
N ASN A 7 -6.57 -8.23 3.17
CA ASN A 7 -7.40 -7.48 2.24
C ASN A 7 -6.64 -6.37 1.48
N VAL A 8 -5.31 -6.44 1.41
CA VAL A 8 -4.50 -5.41 0.75
C VAL A 8 -4.86 -5.25 -0.73
N GLN A 9 -5.18 -4.02 -1.16
CA GLN A 9 -5.63 -3.72 -2.53
C GLN A 9 -4.55 -3.09 -3.43
N VAL A 10 -3.46 -2.61 -2.87
CA VAL A 10 -2.35 -1.98 -3.60
C VAL A 10 -1.01 -2.56 -3.18
N ALA A 11 0.00 -2.44 -4.04
CA ALA A 11 1.40 -2.60 -3.66
C ALA A 11 2.07 -1.23 -3.64
N ILE A 12 2.97 -1.01 -2.69
CA ILE A 12 3.71 0.23 -2.48
C ILE A 12 5.11 0.06 -3.06
N ARG A 13 5.57 1.04 -3.84
CA ARG A 13 6.97 1.12 -4.24
C ARG A 13 7.75 1.88 -3.18
N ALA A 14 8.63 1.17 -2.49
CA ALA A 14 9.46 1.75 -1.44
C ALA A 14 10.43 2.80 -2.03
N PRO A 15 10.44 4.05 -1.54
CA PRO A 15 11.33 5.09 -2.07
C PRO A 15 12.81 4.84 -1.74
N CYS A 16 13.09 4.06 -0.69
CA CYS A 16 14.45 3.69 -0.27
C CYS A 16 15.14 2.74 -1.25
N CYS A 17 14.49 1.61 -1.57
CA CYS A 17 15.09 0.52 -2.36
C CYS A 17 14.46 0.34 -3.75
N LYS A 18 13.44 1.15 -4.10
CA LYS A 18 12.71 1.14 -5.38
C LYS A 18 12.03 -0.20 -5.70
N LYS A 19 11.90 -1.09 -4.71
CA LYS A 19 11.22 -2.39 -4.78
C LYS A 19 9.75 -2.27 -4.38
N TRP A 20 8.96 -3.27 -4.74
CA TRP A 20 7.53 -3.33 -4.48
C TRP A 20 7.22 -4.21 -3.27
N PHE A 21 6.36 -3.72 -2.39
CA PHE A 21 5.92 -4.43 -1.19
C PHE A 21 4.43 -4.25 -0.98
N ASP A 22 3.78 -5.24 -0.36
CA ASP A 22 2.36 -5.15 -0.07
C ASP A 22 2.08 -4.34 1.22
N CYS A 23 3.02 -4.26 2.15
CA CYS A 23 2.94 -3.43 3.36
C CYS A 23 4.35 -3.07 3.88
N ALA A 24 4.41 -2.20 4.90
CA ALA A 24 5.66 -1.80 5.54
C ALA A 24 6.36 -2.96 6.27
N GLU A 25 5.61 -3.88 6.89
CA GLU A 25 6.20 -5.05 7.54
C GLU A 25 6.86 -5.99 6.53
N CYS A 26 6.23 -6.25 5.38
CA CYS A 26 6.85 -7.02 4.30
C CYS A 26 8.15 -6.38 3.78
N HIS A 27 8.25 -5.05 3.82
CA HIS A 27 9.52 -4.37 3.52
C HIS A 27 10.56 -4.68 4.60
N ASN A 28 10.23 -4.48 5.86
CA ASN A 28 11.15 -4.65 6.99
C ASN A 28 11.61 -6.11 7.18
N GLU A 29 10.80 -7.09 6.82
CA GLU A 29 11.20 -8.51 6.82
C GLU A 29 12.22 -8.86 5.73
N THR A 30 12.23 -8.11 4.63
CA THR A 30 13.02 -8.46 3.44
C THR A 30 14.22 -7.53 3.22
N GLN A 31 14.25 -6.38 3.90
CA GLN A 31 15.28 -5.37 3.77
C GLN A 31 15.91 -5.07 5.13
N ASP A 32 17.23 -4.89 5.15
CA ASP A 32 18.01 -4.57 6.36
C ASP A 32 17.91 -3.09 6.78
N HIS A 33 16.86 -2.38 6.37
CA HIS A 33 16.64 -0.97 6.68
C HIS A 33 15.16 -0.64 6.81
N GLU A 34 14.86 0.44 7.53
CA GLU A 34 13.49 0.94 7.66
C GLU A 34 12.97 1.59 6.37
N LEU A 35 11.67 1.42 6.12
CA LEU A 35 10.98 2.07 5.01
C LEU A 35 11.06 3.60 5.15
N LYS A 36 11.69 4.25 4.18
CA LYS A 36 11.76 5.72 4.17
C LYS A 36 10.38 6.33 3.98
N LYS A 37 10.04 7.28 4.85
CA LYS A 37 8.85 8.13 4.71
C LYS A 37 9.07 9.12 3.56
N ALA A 38 8.11 9.21 2.65
CA ALA A 38 8.09 10.18 1.58
C ALA A 38 6.67 10.75 1.46
N LEU A 39 6.56 12.04 1.14
CA LEU A 39 5.27 12.68 0.85
C LEU A 39 4.69 12.12 -0.46
N GLU A 40 5.54 11.93 -1.46
CA GLU A 40 5.16 11.31 -2.71
C GLU A 40 5.34 9.79 -2.65
N MET A 41 4.23 9.06 -2.70
CA MET A 41 4.21 7.60 -2.73
C MET A 41 3.72 7.08 -4.08
N VAL A 42 4.25 5.93 -4.49
CA VAL A 42 3.86 5.26 -5.74
C VAL A 42 3.20 3.94 -5.40
N PHE A 43 1.98 3.76 -5.90
CA PHE A 43 1.14 2.60 -5.66
C PHE A 43 0.87 1.85 -6.96
N ALA A 44 0.69 0.55 -6.87
CA ALA A 44 0.23 -0.31 -7.96
C ALA A 44 -1.09 -0.96 -7.54
N CYS A 45 -2.18 -0.65 -8.25
CA CYS A 45 -3.49 -1.24 -7.98
C CYS A 45 -3.49 -2.72 -8.33
N LYS A 46 -3.98 -3.59 -7.43
CA LYS A 46 -4.06 -5.04 -7.70
C LYS A 46 -5.24 -5.42 -8.60
N VAL A 47 -6.27 -4.59 -8.63
CA VAL A 47 -7.45 -4.78 -9.49
C VAL A 47 -7.13 -4.45 -10.94
N CYS A 48 -6.75 -3.20 -11.24
CA CYS A 48 -6.47 -2.77 -12.61
C CYS A 48 -5.01 -2.93 -13.05
N LYS A 49 -4.10 -3.32 -12.14
CA LYS A 49 -2.64 -3.48 -12.38
C LYS A 49 -1.93 -2.20 -12.87
N LYS A 50 -2.59 -1.05 -12.82
CA LYS A 50 -2.00 0.24 -13.17
C LYS A 50 -1.27 0.85 -11.99
N VAL A 51 -0.16 1.50 -12.30
CA VAL A 51 0.64 2.28 -11.35
C VAL A 51 0.12 3.70 -11.30
N PHE A 52 0.04 4.26 -10.10
CA PHE A 52 -0.33 5.64 -9.86
C PHE A 52 0.51 6.21 -8.73
N ARG A 53 0.56 7.54 -8.67
CA ARG A 53 1.32 8.28 -7.66
C ARG A 53 0.33 9.09 -6.84
N LYS A 54 0.58 9.17 -5.53
CA LYS A 54 -0.22 9.96 -4.61
C LYS A 54 0.70 10.81 -3.75
N ASP A 55 0.34 12.07 -3.60
CA ASP A 55 1.00 12.98 -2.68
C ASP A 55 0.21 12.95 -1.36
N LEU A 56 0.85 12.51 -0.29
CA LEU A 56 0.26 12.42 1.04
C LEU A 56 0.22 13.76 1.77
N LYS A 57 0.70 14.84 1.16
CA LYS A 57 0.65 16.19 1.76
C LYS A 57 -0.78 16.74 1.84
N ASP A 58 -1.63 16.38 0.89
CA ASP A 58 -3.00 16.88 0.72
C ASP A 58 -3.94 15.67 0.54
N PHE A 59 -4.12 14.90 1.61
CA PHE A 59 -4.86 13.65 1.57
C PHE A 59 -6.36 13.88 1.84
N ASP A 60 -7.18 13.79 0.80
CA ASP A 60 -8.65 13.91 0.84
C ASP A 60 -9.37 12.56 0.70
N GLU A 61 -10.69 12.51 0.90
CA GLU A 61 -11.50 11.28 0.73
C GLU A 61 -11.41 10.70 -0.70
N CYS A 62 -11.25 11.54 -1.73
CA CYS A 62 -11.03 11.09 -3.10
C CYS A 62 -9.69 10.34 -3.26
N ASP A 63 -8.75 10.55 -2.35
CA ASP A 63 -7.44 9.90 -2.35
C ASP A 63 -7.51 8.44 -1.93
N GLU A 64 -8.62 7.98 -1.36
CA GLU A 64 -8.85 6.59 -0.99
C GLU A 64 -9.08 5.65 -2.19
N TYR A 65 -9.27 6.19 -3.38
CA TYR A 65 -9.67 5.47 -4.58
C TYR A 65 -8.57 5.45 -5.64
N CYS A 66 -8.46 4.32 -6.36
CA CYS A 66 -7.56 4.23 -7.49
C CYS A 66 -8.06 5.14 -8.63
N PRO A 67 -7.23 6.08 -9.13
CA PRO A 67 -7.66 7.04 -10.16
C PRO A 67 -7.94 6.42 -11.53
N HIS A 68 -7.68 5.12 -11.68
CA HIS A 68 -7.84 4.41 -12.94
C HIS A 68 -9.09 3.53 -13.02
N CYS A 69 -9.55 3.00 -11.89
CA CYS A 69 -10.64 2.01 -11.86
C CYS A 69 -11.57 2.18 -10.65
N ASP A 70 -11.43 3.27 -9.91
CA ASP A 70 -12.26 3.59 -8.74
C ASP A 70 -12.22 2.53 -7.64
N ASN A 71 -11.16 1.70 -7.60
CA ASN A 71 -11.01 0.71 -6.55
C ASN A 71 -10.58 1.40 -5.25
N LYS A 72 -11.43 1.36 -4.22
CA LYS A 72 -11.08 1.81 -2.87
C LYS A 72 -9.93 0.96 -2.34
N TYR A 73 -8.78 1.59 -2.08
CA TYR A 73 -7.57 0.91 -1.64
C TYR A 73 -7.15 1.25 -0.21
N ILE A 74 -7.74 2.30 0.37
CA ILE A 74 -7.69 2.59 1.80
C ILE A 74 -8.89 1.90 2.43
N LEU A 75 -8.63 0.83 3.16
CA LEU A 75 -9.63 0.02 3.85
C LEU A 75 -9.05 -0.36 5.22
N ASP A 76 -9.90 -0.65 6.19
CA ASP A 76 -9.47 -1.23 7.46
C ASP A 76 -8.66 -2.50 7.21
N ALA A 77 -7.46 -2.56 7.79
CA ALA A 77 -6.55 -3.68 7.58
C ALA A 77 -7.09 -4.93 8.26
N VAL A 78 -7.47 -5.94 7.47
CA VAL A 78 -7.87 -7.24 8.00
C VAL A 78 -6.61 -8.04 8.27
N THR A 79 -6.26 -8.17 9.55
CA THR A 79 -5.15 -9.02 9.98
C THR A 79 -5.64 -10.43 10.31
N LYS A 80 -4.72 -11.33 10.67
CA LYS A 80 -5.13 -12.69 11.10
C LYS A 80 -5.89 -12.68 12.42
N GLU A 81 -5.63 -11.70 13.28
CA GLU A 81 -6.25 -11.58 14.60
C GLU A 81 -7.72 -11.15 14.49
N ASP A 82 -8.05 -10.26 13.55
CA ASP A 82 -9.42 -9.82 13.26
C ASP A 82 -10.35 -10.95 12.79
N LYS A 83 -9.81 -12.04 12.25
CA LYS A 83 -10.62 -13.13 11.68
C LYS A 83 -11.15 -14.11 12.74
N ASP A 84 -10.67 -14.02 13.99
CA ASP A 84 -10.99 -14.94 15.07
C ASP A 84 -11.91 -14.31 16.16
N SER A 85 -12.36 -13.07 15.97
CA SER A 85 -13.26 -12.35 16.89
C SER A 85 -14.74 -12.39 16.49
#